data_AF-A0A380ZT91-F1
#
_entry.id   AF-A0A380ZT91-F1
#
_cell.length_a   1.000
_cell.length_b   1.000
_cell.length_c   1.000
_cell.angle_alpha   90.00
_cell.angle_beta   90.00
_cell.angle_gamma   90.00
#
_symmetry.space_group_name_H-M   'P 1'
#
loop_
_entity.id
_entity.type
_entity.pdbx_description
1 polymer ?
#
loop_
_entity_poly.entity_id
_entity_poly.type
_entity_poly.pdbx_seq_one_letter_code
_entity_poly.pdbx_strand_id
1 'polypeptide(L)'
;MFLSKKYNELRDKLLKFKNENERALSSTHYRIKKLEETVSNYEKTVKDYKKNKVEYENVISNLTNVYNDVFGTIHWLSDKYADYHFLLDKQDIVKKKRNGKDAICTEKQKEFAKANRELRRRNRELELIIKKIETENPYYEEIVDESTEDSILNNENSSNNDRIKLFTNENEDIDKSEVQQRALERYINRRKSKNAIGKEYERYIGYLFEQRGYKVAFHGIKKRYEDLGIDLICVKQNQIILVQCKYWSSQKEIRENAINQFFGTSMKYYMDYKKGNLDLFDFGIPFDENFKPIFITTTNLSDTAKEFADVLRIKIDTIPFDNDYPRVKCNINSKGEKIFHLPFDQQYDNIQICQKGEFYAYTVKEAEEKGFRRAMRYFGNK
;
A
#
# COMPACT_ATOMS: atom_id res chain seq x y z
N MET A 1 42.09 -76.73 38.41
CA MET A 1 41.09 -76.45 37.37
C MET A 1 40.06 -75.38 37.78
N PHE A 2 39.50 -75.44 38.99
CA PHE A 2 38.50 -74.46 39.49
C PHE A 2 38.98 -73.01 39.58
N LEU A 3 40.21 -72.78 40.06
CA LEU A 3 40.78 -71.42 40.24
C LEU A 3 41.00 -70.68 38.91
N SER A 4 41.41 -71.39 37.85
CA SER A 4 41.61 -70.84 36.51
C SER A 4 40.28 -70.40 35.87
N LYS A 5 39.21 -71.19 36.04
CA LYS A 5 37.87 -70.85 35.57
C LYS A 5 37.32 -69.60 36.26
N LYS A 6 37.46 -69.51 37.59
CA LYS A 6 37.03 -68.35 38.39
C LYS A 6 37.82 -67.08 38.05
N TYR A 7 39.12 -67.21 37.78
CA TYR A 7 39.97 -66.10 37.32
C TYR A 7 39.53 -65.57 35.95
N ASN A 8 39.27 -66.46 34.99
CA ASN A 8 38.79 -66.07 33.66
C ASN A 8 37.40 -65.40 33.73
N GLU A 9 36.48 -65.94 34.55
CA GLU A 9 35.18 -65.30 34.78
C GLU A 9 35.30 -63.90 35.41
N LEU A 10 36.24 -63.70 36.36
CA LEU A 10 36.50 -62.39 36.94
C LEU A 10 37.09 -61.41 35.92
N ARG A 11 38.01 -61.89 35.08
CA ARG A 11 38.65 -61.11 34.02
C ARG A 11 37.63 -60.67 32.98
N ASP A 12 36.73 -61.55 32.57
CA ASP A 12 35.67 -61.24 31.60
C ASP A 12 34.65 -60.26 32.16
N LYS A 13 34.30 -60.39 33.45
CA LYS A 13 33.45 -59.40 34.16
C LYS A 13 34.12 -58.04 34.24
N LEU A 14 35.41 -58.00 34.59
CA LEU A 14 36.20 -56.77 34.65
C LEU A 14 36.29 -56.10 33.27
N LEU A 15 36.51 -56.89 32.22
CA LEU A 15 36.58 -56.38 30.85
C LEU A 15 35.23 -55.83 30.37
N LYS A 16 34.12 -56.54 30.65
CA LYS A 16 32.77 -56.03 30.38
C LYS A 16 32.49 -54.73 31.11
N PHE A 17 32.78 -54.68 32.42
CA PHE A 17 32.58 -53.48 33.23
C PHE A 17 33.42 -52.29 32.73
N LYS A 18 34.67 -52.54 32.31
CA LYS A 18 35.52 -51.51 31.70
C LYS A 18 34.93 -50.98 30.40
N ASN A 19 34.48 -51.87 29.51
CA ASN A 19 33.87 -51.48 28.24
C ASN A 19 32.53 -50.73 28.44
N GLU A 20 31.73 -51.12 29.42
CA GLU A 20 30.48 -50.42 29.78
C GLU A 20 30.77 -49.02 30.34
N ASN A 21 31.78 -48.87 31.21
CA ASN A 21 32.21 -47.57 31.70
C ASN A 21 32.79 -46.67 30.59
N GLU A 22 33.60 -47.20 29.68
CA GLU A 22 34.13 -46.44 28.54
C GLU A 22 33.01 -45.94 27.61
N ARG A 23 31.97 -46.77 27.39
CA ARG A 23 30.77 -46.37 26.64
C ARG A 23 29.96 -45.30 27.38
N ALA A 24 29.77 -45.46 28.69
CA ALA A 24 29.08 -44.48 29.51
C ALA A 24 29.82 -43.13 29.51
N LEU A 25 31.15 -43.15 29.64
CA LEU A 25 32.01 -41.97 29.61
C LEU A 25 31.97 -41.26 28.24
N SER A 26 31.98 -42.03 27.15
CA SER A 26 31.86 -41.46 25.80
C SER A 26 30.50 -40.82 25.56
N SER A 27 29.43 -41.44 26.07
CA SER A 27 28.06 -40.92 26.01
C SER A 27 27.88 -39.64 26.82
N THR A 28 28.44 -39.57 28.03
CA THR A 28 28.41 -38.36 28.86
C THR A 28 29.23 -37.23 28.24
N HIS A 29 30.41 -37.53 27.68
CA HIS A 29 31.22 -36.53 26.99
C HIS A 29 30.50 -35.92 25.78
N TYR A 30 29.82 -36.75 24.99
CA TYR A 30 28.98 -36.27 23.88
C TYR A 30 27.84 -35.37 24.36
N ARG A 31 27.17 -35.73 25.47
CA ARG A 31 26.11 -34.90 26.07
C ARG A 31 26.62 -33.56 26.57
N ILE A 32 27.79 -33.53 27.21
CA ILE A 32 28.43 -32.30 27.69
C ILE A 32 28.73 -31.37 26.51
N LYS A 33 29.33 -31.89 25.44
CA LYS A 33 29.63 -31.10 24.23
C LYS A 33 28.37 -30.49 23.61
N LYS A 34 27.28 -31.25 23.53
CA LYS A 34 26.00 -30.75 23.02
C LYS A 34 25.39 -29.66 23.91
N LEU A 35 25.55 -29.77 25.24
CA LEU A 35 25.13 -28.75 26.19
C LEU A 35 25.98 -27.48 26.05
N GLU A 36 27.30 -27.60 25.88
CA GLU A 36 28.20 -26.46 25.65
C GLU A 36 27.83 -25.69 24.38
N GLU A 37 27.55 -26.39 23.28
CA GLU A 37 27.05 -25.78 22.03
C GLU A 37 25.71 -25.06 22.24
N THR A 38 24.82 -25.64 23.04
CA THR A 38 23.52 -25.05 23.36
C THR A 38 23.69 -23.78 24.20
N VAL A 39 24.54 -23.81 25.22
CA VAL A 39 24.85 -22.66 26.07
C VAL A 39 25.46 -21.53 25.25
N SER A 40 26.41 -21.84 24.36
CA SER A 40 27.02 -20.84 23.48
C SER A 40 26.00 -20.15 22.56
N ASN A 41 25.05 -20.90 22.01
CA ASN A 41 23.96 -20.33 21.21
C ASN A 41 23.02 -19.44 22.05
N TYR A 42 22.70 -19.84 23.28
CA TYR A 42 21.92 -19.00 24.20
C TYR A 42 22.65 -17.71 24.56
N GLU A 43 23.95 -17.77 24.84
CA GLU A 43 24.76 -16.58 25.14
C GLU A 43 24.76 -15.59 23.98
N LYS A 44 24.88 -16.09 22.74
CA LYS A 44 24.79 -15.27 21.52
C LYS A 44 23.43 -14.60 21.40
N THR A 45 22.35 -15.37 21.60
CA THR A 45 20.96 -14.86 21.54
C THR A 45 20.71 -13.78 22.60
N VAL A 46 21.21 -13.99 23.83
CA VAL A 46 21.10 -13.01 24.91
C VAL A 46 21.87 -11.73 24.59
N LYS A 47 23.04 -11.85 23.96
CA LYS A 47 23.84 -10.70 23.53
C LYS A 47 23.11 -9.88 22.45
N ASP A 48 22.52 -10.55 21.47
CA ASP A 48 21.74 -9.91 20.42
C ASP A 48 20.48 -9.23 20.98
N TYR A 49 19.78 -9.89 21.92
CA TYR A 49 18.63 -9.30 22.60
C TYR A 49 18.99 -8.04 23.38
N LYS A 50 20.11 -8.05 24.11
CA LYS A 50 20.62 -6.86 24.83
C LYS A 50 20.95 -5.72 23.89
N LYS A 51 21.58 -6.02 22.75
CA LYS A 51 21.89 -5.01 21.73
C LYS A 51 20.61 -4.39 21.16
N ASN A 52 19.65 -5.22 20.76
CA ASN A 52 18.37 -4.77 20.22
C ASN A 52 17.59 -3.95 21.25
N LYS A 53 17.60 -4.34 22.52
CA LYS A 53 16.94 -3.60 23.60
C LYS A 53 17.48 -2.16 23.71
N VAL A 54 18.80 -2.00 23.71
CA VAL A 54 19.45 -0.66 23.75
C VAL A 54 19.06 0.16 22.52
N GLU A 55 18.99 -0.47 21.35
CA GLU A 55 18.55 0.18 20.11
C GLU A 55 17.09 0.67 20.20
N TYR A 56 16.17 -0.18 20.70
CA TYR A 56 14.79 0.21 20.95
C TYR A 56 14.67 1.34 21.98
N GLU A 57 15.42 1.29 23.08
CA GLU A 57 15.44 2.36 24.09
C GLU A 57 15.91 3.69 23.50
N ASN A 58 16.93 3.66 22.64
CA ASN A 58 17.41 4.85 21.92
C ASN A 58 16.36 5.40 20.94
N VAL A 59 15.67 4.52 20.20
CA VAL A 59 14.58 4.93 19.29
C VAL A 59 13.45 5.59 20.08
N ILE A 60 13.01 5.00 21.19
CA ILE A 60 11.96 5.57 22.05
C ILE A 60 12.38 6.93 22.62
N SER A 61 13.63 7.05 23.08
CA SER A 61 14.19 8.32 23.58
C SER A 61 14.20 9.40 22.49
N ASN A 62 14.67 9.07 21.30
CA ASN A 62 14.70 9.99 20.16
C ASN A 62 13.29 10.41 19.74
N LEU A 63 12.35 9.47 19.65
CA LEU A 63 10.95 9.77 19.35
C LEU A 63 10.32 10.68 20.41
N THR A 64 10.63 10.46 21.69
CA THR A 64 10.14 11.30 22.78
C THR A 64 10.71 12.72 22.69
N ASN A 65 11.99 12.86 22.34
CA ASN A 65 12.61 14.17 22.16
C ASN A 65 12.03 14.93 20.95
N VAL A 66 11.89 14.25 19.81
CA VAL A 66 11.22 14.82 18.62
C VAL A 66 9.79 15.21 18.96
N TYR A 67 9.06 14.38 19.70
CA TYR A 67 7.71 14.68 20.15
C TYR A 67 7.68 15.95 21.02
N ASN A 68 8.54 16.03 22.03
CA ASN A 68 8.58 17.17 22.95
C ASN A 68 9.00 18.48 22.27
N ASP A 69 10.00 18.44 21.39
CA ASP A 69 10.48 19.63 20.67
C ASP A 69 9.45 20.12 19.65
N VAL A 70 8.92 19.22 18.82
CA VAL A 70 8.03 19.58 17.71
C VAL A 70 6.63 19.93 18.22
N PHE A 71 6.01 19.07 19.02
CA PHE A 71 4.68 19.35 19.55
C PHE A 71 4.71 20.42 20.64
N GLY A 72 5.78 20.49 21.45
CA GLY A 72 5.97 21.60 22.39
C GLY A 72 6.02 22.96 21.68
N THR A 73 6.69 23.05 20.54
CA THR A 73 6.73 24.27 19.71
C THR A 73 5.35 24.60 19.13
N ILE A 74 4.59 23.61 18.65
CA ILE A 74 3.23 23.79 18.12
C ILE A 74 2.28 24.27 19.23
N HIS A 75 2.32 23.66 20.42
CA HIS A 75 1.52 24.08 21.56
C HIS A 75 1.85 25.51 21.98
N TRP A 76 3.14 25.82 22.14
CA TRP A 76 3.59 27.17 22.50
C TRP A 76 3.12 28.21 21.49
N LEU A 77 3.28 27.96 20.19
CA LEU A 77 2.86 28.89 19.14
C LEU A 77 1.35 29.07 19.12
N SER A 78 0.58 27.99 19.30
CA SER A 78 -0.88 28.03 19.36
C SER A 78 -1.38 28.82 20.57
N ASP A 79 -0.71 28.69 21.71
CA ASP A 79 -0.98 29.49 22.90
C ASP A 79 -0.67 30.97 22.69
N LYS A 80 0.49 31.31 22.08
CA LYS A 80 0.83 32.71 21.78
C LYS A 80 -0.13 33.34 20.78
N TYR A 81 -0.56 32.59 19.77
CA TYR A 81 -1.59 33.01 18.83
C TYR A 81 -2.92 33.30 19.55
N ALA A 82 -3.36 32.39 20.42
CA ALA A 82 -4.58 32.57 21.19
C ALA A 82 -4.50 33.75 22.16
N ASP A 83 -3.36 33.94 22.85
CA ASP A 83 -3.11 35.06 23.75
C ASP A 83 -3.16 36.41 23.02
N TYR A 84 -2.53 36.51 21.85
CA TYR A 84 -2.56 37.72 21.03
C TYR A 84 -4.01 38.13 20.68
N HIS A 85 -4.81 37.20 20.17
CA HIS A 85 -6.20 37.49 19.81
C HIS A 85 -7.09 37.73 21.03
N PHE A 86 -6.81 37.11 22.17
CA PHE A 86 -7.50 37.40 23.42
C PHE A 86 -7.22 38.81 23.93
N LEU A 87 -5.99 39.32 23.76
CA LEU A 87 -5.63 40.70 24.09
C LEU A 87 -6.35 41.71 23.19
N LEU A 88 -6.50 41.41 21.89
CA LEU A 88 -7.29 42.22 20.96
C LEU A 88 -8.77 42.27 21.39
N ASP A 89 -9.38 41.11 21.66
CA ASP A 89 -10.77 41.04 22.12
C ASP A 89 -10.96 41.86 23.41
N LYS A 90 -10.03 41.77 24.35
CA LYS A 90 -10.04 42.59 25.58
C LYS A 90 -9.97 44.08 25.30
N GLN A 91 -9.12 44.50 24.37
CA GLN A 91 -8.98 45.92 24.01
C GLN A 91 -10.29 46.47 23.43
N ASP A 92 -10.98 45.69 22.59
CA ASP A 92 -12.25 46.08 21.98
C ASP A 92 -13.41 46.13 22.99
N ILE A 93 -13.39 45.26 24.00
CA ILE A 93 -14.34 45.29 25.12
C ILE A 93 -14.15 46.57 25.95
N VAL A 94 -12.90 46.96 26.24
CA VAL A 94 -12.59 48.16 27.04
C VAL A 94 -13.04 49.45 26.33
N LYS A 95 -12.88 49.53 25.00
CA LYS A 95 -13.27 50.71 24.20
C LYS A 95 -14.78 50.98 24.18
N LYS A 96 -15.63 49.98 24.48
CA LYS A 96 -17.09 50.05 24.32
C LYS A 96 -17.89 50.41 25.58
N LYS A 97 -17.27 50.51 26.76
CA LYS A 97 -17.97 50.92 27.99
C LYS A 97 -18.40 52.39 27.90
N ARG A 98 -19.71 52.66 27.75
CA ARG A 98 -20.24 54.03 27.85
C ARG A 98 -21.47 54.21 28.75
N ASN A 99 -22.18 53.18 29.25
CA ASN A 99 -23.30 53.32 30.19
C ASN A 99 -23.63 52.03 31.00
N GLY A 100 -24.43 52.12 32.07
CA GLY A 100 -24.68 51.03 33.05
C GLY A 100 -25.29 49.72 32.51
N LYS A 101 -26.03 49.74 31.38
CA LYS A 101 -26.49 48.51 30.69
C LYS A 101 -25.35 47.76 29.99
N ASP A 102 -24.21 48.43 29.76
CA ASP A 102 -23.04 47.84 29.12
C ASP A 102 -22.29 46.87 30.06
N ALA A 103 -22.49 46.95 31.38
CA ALA A 103 -21.77 46.11 32.33
C ALA A 103 -22.09 44.61 32.20
N ILE A 104 -23.37 44.25 32.03
CA ILE A 104 -23.81 42.85 31.82
C ILE A 104 -23.37 42.36 30.43
N CYS A 105 -23.43 43.22 29.42
CA CYS A 105 -22.92 42.93 28.07
C CYS A 105 -21.39 42.70 28.10
N THR A 106 -20.66 43.49 28.90
CA THR A 106 -19.21 43.37 29.09
C THR A 106 -18.84 42.03 29.74
N GLU A 107 -19.60 41.54 30.72
CA GLU A 107 -19.27 40.28 31.38
C GLU A 107 -19.46 39.07 30.46
N LYS A 108 -20.57 39.03 29.71
CA LYS A 108 -20.77 38.04 28.64
C LYS A 108 -19.70 38.11 27.54
N GLN A 109 -19.26 39.31 27.18
CA GLN A 109 -18.17 39.49 26.21
C GLN A 109 -16.83 38.97 26.74
N LYS A 110 -16.55 39.08 28.04
CA LYS A 110 -15.35 38.48 28.65
C LYS A 110 -15.42 36.96 28.66
N GLU A 111 -16.59 36.37 28.96
CA GLU A 111 -16.80 34.93 28.88
C GLU A 111 -16.61 34.43 27.45
N PHE A 112 -17.19 35.12 26.47
CA PHE A 112 -17.02 34.82 25.05
C PHE A 112 -15.56 34.94 24.60
N ALA A 113 -14.82 35.97 25.04
CA ALA A 113 -13.41 36.12 24.73
C ALA A 113 -12.57 34.96 25.31
N LYS A 114 -12.89 34.47 26.52
CA LYS A 114 -12.22 33.30 27.11
C LYS A 114 -12.52 32.02 26.32
N ALA A 115 -13.79 31.79 25.97
CA ALA A 115 -14.19 30.63 25.16
C ALA A 115 -13.54 30.66 23.77
N ASN A 116 -13.53 31.83 23.12
CA ASN A 116 -12.88 32.02 21.82
C ASN A 116 -11.36 31.84 21.89
N ARG A 117 -10.70 32.24 22.98
CA ARG A 117 -9.27 31.96 23.17
C ARG A 117 -9.01 30.46 23.07
N GLU A 118 -9.77 29.65 23.80
CA GLU A 118 -9.59 28.19 23.79
C GLU A 118 -9.92 27.57 22.42
N LEU A 119 -10.99 28.03 21.77
CA LEU A 119 -11.34 27.58 20.42
C LEU A 119 -10.25 27.94 19.39
N ARG A 120 -9.73 29.18 19.43
CA ARG A 120 -8.63 29.62 18.55
C ARG A 120 -7.35 28.84 18.82
N ARG A 121 -7.03 28.54 20.08
CA ARG A 121 -5.88 27.70 20.46
C ARG A 121 -5.98 26.32 19.80
N ARG A 122 -7.10 25.63 20.01
CA ARG A 122 -7.32 24.28 19.47
C ARG A 122 -7.37 24.25 17.94
N ASN A 123 -8.07 25.20 17.31
CA ASN A 123 -8.13 25.26 15.85
C ASN A 123 -6.73 25.48 15.27
N ARG A 124 -5.95 26.40 15.85
CA ARG A 124 -4.60 26.69 15.37
C ARG A 124 -3.65 25.51 15.56
N GLU A 125 -3.77 24.83 16.69
CA GLU A 125 -3.03 23.61 17.01
C GLU A 125 -3.32 22.51 15.98
N LEU A 126 -4.60 22.24 15.69
CA LEU A 126 -5.01 21.27 14.68
C LEU A 126 -4.52 21.65 13.27
N GLU A 127 -4.62 22.91 12.87
CA GLU A 127 -4.11 23.40 11.58
C GLU A 127 -2.61 23.13 11.43
N LEU A 128 -1.82 23.42 12.46
CA LEU A 128 -0.37 23.22 12.44
C LEU A 128 0.00 21.74 12.41
N ILE A 129 -0.72 20.90 13.16
CA ILE A 129 -0.54 19.44 13.15
C ILE A 129 -0.87 18.88 11.76
N ILE A 130 -2.01 19.25 11.18
CA ILE A 130 -2.40 18.81 9.83
C ILE A 130 -1.34 19.20 8.81
N LYS A 131 -0.91 20.46 8.80
CA LYS A 131 0.12 20.94 7.87
C LYS A 131 1.45 20.21 8.04
N LYS A 132 1.81 19.86 9.28
CA LYS A 132 3.02 19.09 9.57
C LYS A 132 2.91 17.67 9.02
N ILE A 133 1.78 16.99 9.27
CA ILE A 133 1.50 15.66 8.71
C ILE A 133 1.49 15.71 7.17
N GLU A 134 0.86 16.72 6.56
CA GLU A 134 0.88 16.95 5.11
C GLU A 134 2.31 17.07 4.56
N THR A 135 3.20 17.74 5.30
CA THR A 135 4.59 17.96 4.87
C THR A 135 5.46 16.71 5.05
N GLU A 136 5.25 15.96 6.13
CA GLU A 136 6.08 14.80 6.49
C GLU A 136 5.59 13.48 5.91
N ASN A 137 4.30 13.38 5.55
CA ASN A 137 3.73 12.19 4.95
C ASN A 137 3.42 12.42 3.46
N PRO A 138 4.24 11.85 2.55
CA PRO A 138 4.01 11.93 1.10
C PRO A 138 2.65 11.40 0.65
N TYR A 139 1.97 10.60 1.49
CA TYR A 139 0.73 9.89 1.17
C TYR A 139 -0.50 10.47 1.90
N TYR A 140 -0.40 11.63 2.56
CA TYR A 140 -1.51 12.21 3.32
C TYR A 140 -2.77 12.43 2.47
N GLU A 141 -2.63 12.94 1.24
CA GLU A 141 -3.77 13.15 0.33
C GLU A 141 -4.53 11.84 0.02
N GLU A 142 -3.84 10.70 0.02
CA GLU A 142 -4.44 9.39 -0.27
C GLU A 142 -5.25 8.84 0.91
N ILE A 143 -4.83 9.14 2.15
CA ILE A 143 -5.47 8.67 3.38
C ILE A 143 -6.76 9.45 3.68
N VAL A 144 -6.74 10.77 3.46
CA VAL A 144 -7.87 11.65 3.81
C VAL A 144 -9.07 11.46 2.88
N ASP A 145 -8.85 10.99 1.66
CA ASP A 145 -9.89 10.89 0.65
C ASP A 145 -10.54 9.49 0.56
N GLU A 146 -10.14 8.52 1.39
CA GLU A 146 -10.68 7.16 1.32
C GLU A 146 -12.09 7.06 1.94
N SER A 147 -13.09 6.69 1.13
CA SER A 147 -14.46 6.45 1.61
C SER A 147 -14.59 5.10 2.34
N THR A 148 -15.62 4.94 3.18
CA THR A 148 -15.90 3.65 3.86
C THR A 148 -16.09 2.49 2.87
N GLU A 149 -16.77 2.75 1.75
CA GLU A 149 -16.97 1.77 0.67
C GLU A 149 -15.65 1.39 0.00
N ASP A 150 -14.79 2.37 -0.30
CA ASP A 150 -13.47 2.13 -0.89
C ASP A 150 -12.60 1.30 0.07
N SER A 151 -12.63 1.63 1.36
CA SER A 151 -11.91 0.88 2.39
C SER A 151 -12.34 -0.60 2.45
N ILE A 152 -13.65 -0.89 2.32
CA ILE A 152 -14.15 -2.27 2.30
C ILE A 152 -13.76 -3.00 1.01
N LEU A 153 -13.84 -2.35 -0.16
CA LEU A 153 -13.39 -2.93 -1.43
C LEU A 153 -11.88 -3.21 -1.42
N ASN A 154 -11.14 -2.35 -0.74
CA ASN A 154 -9.69 -2.40 -0.61
C ASN A 154 -9.22 -3.44 0.42
N ASN A 155 -10.07 -3.82 1.37
CA ASN A 155 -9.73 -4.78 2.41
C ASN A 155 -9.98 -6.22 1.92
N GLU A 156 -8.90 -6.92 1.55
CA GLU A 156 -8.96 -8.33 1.14
C GLU A 156 -9.36 -9.28 2.29
N ASN A 157 -9.16 -8.87 3.54
CA ASN A 157 -9.47 -9.64 4.75
C ASN A 157 -10.90 -9.39 5.27
N SER A 158 -11.71 -8.58 4.57
CA SER A 158 -13.08 -8.28 4.95
C SER A 158 -14.01 -9.50 4.80
N SER A 159 -14.45 -9.97 5.96
CA SER A 159 -15.41 -11.03 6.28
C SER A 159 -16.55 -11.30 5.27
N ASN A 160 -16.65 -12.57 4.85
CA ASN A 160 -17.82 -13.40 4.48
C ASN A 160 -18.96 -12.91 3.55
N ASN A 161 -19.11 -11.64 3.22
CA ASN A 161 -20.24 -11.16 2.40
C ASN A 161 -19.83 -10.87 0.94
N ASP A 162 -20.62 -11.35 -0.03
CA ASP A 162 -20.45 -11.02 -1.46
C ASP A 162 -20.43 -9.49 -1.62
N ARG A 163 -19.40 -8.96 -2.30
CA ARG A 163 -19.21 -7.52 -2.49
C ARG A 163 -20.34 -6.87 -3.29
N ILE A 164 -21.15 -7.66 -4.00
CA ILE A 164 -22.41 -7.18 -4.56
C ILE A 164 -23.32 -6.54 -3.52
N LYS A 165 -23.35 -7.06 -2.29
CA LYS A 165 -24.18 -6.52 -1.20
C LYS A 165 -23.83 -5.07 -0.82
N LEU A 166 -22.63 -4.60 -1.16
CA LEU A 166 -22.26 -3.18 -1.01
C LEU A 166 -23.07 -2.28 -1.95
N PHE A 167 -23.52 -2.86 -3.07
CA PHE A 167 -24.22 -2.15 -4.12
C PHE A 167 -25.67 -2.59 -4.24
N THR A 168 -26.18 -3.53 -3.45
CA THR A 168 -27.56 -4.04 -3.57
C THR A 168 -28.17 -4.28 -2.19
N ASN A 169 -29.45 -3.91 -2.01
CA ASN A 169 -30.18 -4.22 -0.79
C ASN A 169 -30.82 -5.62 -0.94
N GLU A 170 -30.69 -6.48 0.07
CA GLU A 170 -31.00 -7.93 0.02
C GLU A 170 -32.48 -8.32 -0.13
N ASN A 171 -33.40 -7.37 -0.38
CA ASN A 171 -34.84 -7.56 -0.17
C ASN A 171 -35.70 -7.63 -1.44
N GLU A 172 -35.15 -7.98 -2.59
CA GLU A 172 -35.95 -8.09 -3.82
C GLU A 172 -35.81 -9.50 -4.43
N ASP A 173 -36.94 -10.20 -4.63
CA ASP A 173 -37.08 -11.45 -5.41
C ASP A 173 -36.80 -11.16 -6.89
N ILE A 174 -35.57 -10.80 -7.19
CA ILE A 174 -35.10 -10.39 -8.51
C ILE A 174 -34.14 -11.43 -9.05
N ASP A 175 -34.17 -11.62 -10.37
CA ASP A 175 -33.24 -12.49 -11.06
C ASP A 175 -31.77 -12.12 -10.77
N LYS A 176 -30.91 -13.13 -10.67
CA LYS A 176 -29.50 -12.95 -10.30
C LYS A 176 -28.75 -12.09 -11.30
N SER A 177 -29.10 -12.13 -12.59
CA SER A 177 -28.46 -11.31 -13.62
C SER A 177 -28.77 -9.82 -13.42
N GLU A 178 -30.03 -9.51 -13.14
CA GLU A 178 -30.52 -8.16 -12.87
C GLU A 178 -29.88 -7.56 -11.61
N VAL A 179 -29.73 -8.35 -10.53
CA VAL A 179 -29.01 -7.90 -9.32
C VAL A 179 -27.56 -7.54 -9.63
N GLN A 180 -26.87 -8.35 -10.44
CA GLN A 180 -25.48 -8.11 -10.83
C GLN A 180 -25.34 -6.88 -11.73
N GLN A 181 -26.27 -6.69 -12.66
CA GLN A 181 -26.29 -5.53 -13.54
C GLN A 181 -26.52 -4.23 -12.75
N ARG A 182 -27.48 -4.22 -11.82
CA ARG A 182 -27.70 -3.07 -10.92
C ARG A 182 -26.48 -2.77 -10.04
N ALA A 183 -25.79 -3.81 -9.56
CA ALA A 183 -24.57 -3.65 -8.79
C ALA A 183 -23.45 -2.99 -9.62
N LEU A 184 -23.29 -3.41 -10.88
CA LEU A 184 -22.34 -2.82 -11.83
C LEU A 184 -22.66 -1.34 -12.09
N GLU A 185 -23.92 -1.02 -12.36
CA GLU A 185 -24.35 0.36 -12.62
C GLU A 185 -24.14 1.28 -11.40
N ARG A 186 -24.47 0.79 -10.20
CA ARG A 186 -24.21 1.53 -8.96
C ARG A 186 -22.72 1.72 -8.71
N TYR A 187 -21.90 0.70 -8.98
CA TYR A 187 -20.44 0.83 -8.90
C TYR A 187 -19.90 1.91 -9.86
N ILE A 188 -20.40 1.95 -11.10
CA ILE A 188 -19.97 2.93 -12.11
C ILE A 188 -20.38 4.35 -11.69
N ASN A 189 -21.62 4.53 -11.24
CA ASN A 189 -22.23 5.84 -10.97
C ASN A 189 -21.98 6.40 -9.57
N ARG A 190 -21.42 5.62 -8.63
CA ARG A 190 -21.15 6.12 -7.27
C ARG A 190 -20.11 7.23 -7.27
N ARG A 191 -20.14 8.06 -6.23
CA ARG A 191 -19.05 8.99 -5.94
C ARG A 191 -17.81 8.21 -5.50
N LYS A 192 -16.67 8.47 -6.15
CA LYS A 192 -15.40 7.79 -5.90
C LYS A 192 -14.39 8.76 -5.30
N SER A 193 -13.54 8.27 -4.42
CA SER A 193 -12.33 8.96 -3.96
C SER A 193 -11.35 9.16 -5.11
N LYS A 194 -10.40 10.11 -4.98
CA LYS A 194 -9.32 10.30 -5.96
C LYS A 194 -8.53 9.01 -6.17
N ASN A 195 -8.27 8.25 -5.10
CA ASN A 195 -7.55 6.98 -5.19
C ASN A 195 -8.35 5.94 -5.99
N ALA A 196 -9.66 5.79 -5.71
CA ALA A 196 -10.52 4.91 -6.48
C ALA A 196 -10.60 5.31 -7.97
N ILE A 197 -10.62 6.62 -8.27
CA ILE A 197 -10.59 7.11 -9.66
C ILE A 197 -9.23 6.83 -10.31
N GLY A 198 -8.12 7.01 -9.60
CA GLY A 198 -6.77 6.65 -10.07
C GLY A 198 -6.69 5.17 -10.45
N LYS A 199 -7.20 4.29 -9.59
CA LYS A 199 -7.31 2.86 -9.86
C LYS A 199 -8.19 2.53 -11.07
N GLU A 200 -9.31 3.23 -11.26
CA GLU A 200 -10.13 3.07 -12.47
C GLU A 200 -9.41 3.52 -13.73
N TYR A 201 -8.64 4.60 -13.65
CA TYR A 201 -7.82 5.08 -14.75
C TYR A 201 -6.73 4.07 -15.12
N GLU A 202 -6.02 3.49 -14.14
CA GLU A 202 -5.07 2.40 -14.37
C GLU A 202 -5.72 1.20 -15.07
N ARG A 203 -6.94 0.82 -14.63
CA ARG A 203 -7.73 -0.25 -15.26
C ARG A 203 -8.09 0.08 -16.71
N TYR A 204 -8.49 1.31 -16.99
CA TYR A 204 -8.80 1.78 -18.33
C TYR A 204 -7.58 1.74 -19.26
N ILE A 205 -6.44 2.27 -18.80
CA ILE A 205 -5.19 2.20 -19.56
C ILE A 205 -4.78 0.74 -19.80
N GLY A 206 -4.89 -0.12 -18.79
CA GLY A 206 -4.66 -1.55 -18.93
C GLY A 206 -5.57 -2.20 -19.98
N TYR A 207 -6.86 -1.86 -19.98
CA TYR A 207 -7.81 -2.28 -21.01
C TYR A 207 -7.33 -1.87 -22.42
N LEU A 208 -6.88 -0.62 -22.62
CA LEU A 208 -6.37 -0.16 -23.92
C LEU A 208 -5.16 -0.97 -24.39
N PHE A 209 -4.26 -1.34 -23.48
CA PHE A 209 -3.10 -2.19 -23.80
C PHE A 209 -3.52 -3.64 -24.12
N GLU A 210 -4.47 -4.21 -23.38
CA GLU A 210 -5.01 -5.54 -23.67
C GLU A 210 -5.71 -5.58 -25.03
N GLN A 211 -6.47 -4.54 -25.41
CA GLN A 211 -7.07 -4.43 -26.75
C GLN A 211 -6.01 -4.39 -27.87
N ARG A 212 -4.80 -3.88 -27.57
CA ARG A 212 -3.66 -3.90 -28.49
C ARG A 212 -2.87 -5.23 -28.46
N GLY A 213 -3.34 -6.21 -27.69
CA GLY A 213 -2.75 -7.54 -27.58
C GLY A 213 -1.56 -7.66 -26.64
N TYR A 214 -1.41 -6.74 -25.68
CA TYR A 214 -0.42 -6.87 -24.61
C TYR A 214 -0.97 -7.72 -23.47
N LYS A 215 -0.10 -8.49 -22.82
CA LYS A 215 -0.38 -9.09 -21.51
C LYS A 215 -0.08 -8.05 -20.44
N VAL A 216 -1.07 -7.65 -19.66
CA VAL A 216 -0.96 -6.53 -18.71
C VAL A 216 -0.98 -7.02 -17.27
N ALA A 217 0.07 -6.72 -16.52
CA ALA A 217 0.08 -6.90 -15.07
C ALA A 217 -0.21 -5.55 -14.38
N PHE A 218 -1.31 -5.48 -13.64
CA PHE A 218 -1.70 -4.33 -12.81
C PHE A 218 -0.87 -4.32 -11.52
N HIS A 219 0.32 -3.73 -11.57
CA HIS A 219 1.30 -3.75 -10.49
C HIS A 219 0.89 -2.82 -9.35
N GLY A 220 0.57 -1.55 -9.66
CA GLY A 220 0.16 -0.53 -8.68
C GLY A 220 -1.01 -0.97 -7.81
N ILE A 221 -2.00 -1.62 -8.42
CA ILE A 221 -3.16 -2.18 -7.72
C ILE A 221 -2.78 -3.30 -6.74
N LYS A 222 -1.76 -4.11 -7.07
CA LYS A 222 -1.41 -5.32 -6.32
C LYS A 222 -0.46 -5.08 -5.15
N LYS A 223 0.54 -4.21 -5.29
CA LYS A 223 1.54 -4.06 -4.22
C LYS A 223 1.60 -2.69 -3.54
N ARG A 224 0.67 -1.78 -3.86
CA ARG A 224 0.34 -0.47 -3.21
C ARG A 224 1.50 0.39 -2.69
N TYR A 225 2.33 -0.12 -1.78
CA TYR A 225 3.41 0.57 -1.09
C TYR A 225 4.83 0.14 -1.51
N GLU A 226 5.01 -1.07 -2.06
CA GLU A 226 6.35 -1.58 -2.46
C GLU A 226 6.78 -1.15 -3.87
N ASP A 227 5.86 -0.64 -4.69
CA ASP A 227 6.04 -0.61 -6.15
C ASP A 227 6.67 0.65 -6.73
N LEU A 228 7.14 1.56 -5.88
CA LEU A 228 8.02 2.70 -6.20
C LEU A 228 7.51 3.67 -7.31
N GLY A 229 6.41 3.38 -8.02
CA GLY A 229 5.83 4.21 -9.08
C GLY A 229 5.54 3.52 -10.43
N ILE A 230 5.63 2.19 -10.57
CA ILE A 230 5.20 1.48 -11.80
C ILE A 230 3.78 0.93 -11.60
N ASP A 231 2.82 1.38 -12.42
CA ASP A 231 1.41 0.99 -12.27
C ASP A 231 1.06 -0.22 -13.13
N LEU A 232 1.52 -0.26 -14.39
CA LEU A 232 1.30 -1.39 -15.29
C LEU A 232 2.61 -1.91 -15.90
N ILE A 233 2.69 -3.23 -16.07
CA ILE A 233 3.74 -3.90 -16.84
C ILE A 233 3.06 -4.61 -18.02
N CYS A 234 3.29 -4.10 -19.23
CA CYS A 234 2.68 -4.58 -20.46
C CYS A 234 3.71 -5.34 -21.28
N VAL A 235 3.46 -6.63 -21.55
CA VAL A 235 4.38 -7.50 -22.29
C VAL A 235 3.73 -8.00 -23.57
N LYS A 236 4.42 -7.83 -24.70
CA LYS A 236 4.02 -8.39 -26.00
C LYS A 236 5.25 -8.86 -26.74
N GLN A 237 5.30 -10.16 -27.05
CA GLN A 237 6.45 -10.79 -27.70
C GLN A 237 7.77 -10.52 -26.92
N ASN A 238 8.68 -9.74 -27.50
CA ASN A 238 9.95 -9.36 -26.90
C ASN A 238 9.98 -7.90 -26.39
N GLN A 239 8.81 -7.24 -26.36
CA GLN A 239 8.65 -5.87 -25.90
C GLN A 239 8.06 -5.84 -24.49
N ILE A 240 8.69 -5.05 -23.63
CA ILE A 240 8.23 -4.72 -22.28
C ILE A 240 7.96 -3.21 -22.24
N ILE A 241 6.76 -2.85 -21.82
CA ILE A 241 6.37 -1.46 -21.60
C ILE A 241 6.03 -1.30 -20.12
N LEU A 242 6.76 -0.43 -19.44
CA LEU A 242 6.44 0.01 -18.09
C LEU A 242 5.57 1.25 -18.18
N VAL A 243 4.48 1.29 -17.42
CA VAL A 243 3.54 2.40 -17.48
C VAL A 243 3.34 2.98 -16.10
N GLN A 244 3.47 4.30 -15.98
CA GLN A 244 2.95 5.06 -14.85
C GLN A 244 1.74 5.89 -15.30
N CYS A 245 0.66 5.82 -14.54
CA CYS A 245 -0.59 6.50 -14.78
C CYS A 245 -0.77 7.62 -13.74
N LYS A 246 -1.04 8.84 -14.19
CA LYS A 246 -1.43 9.96 -13.32
C LYS A 246 -2.73 10.60 -13.79
N TYR A 247 -3.82 10.30 -13.09
CA TYR A 247 -5.11 10.94 -13.28
C TYR A 247 -5.22 12.20 -12.42
N TRP A 248 -4.81 13.34 -12.96
CA TRP A 248 -4.83 14.63 -12.24
C TRP A 248 -5.79 15.62 -12.91
N SER A 249 -6.25 16.59 -12.12
CA SER A 249 -7.03 17.72 -12.63
C SER A 249 -6.26 18.48 -13.69
N SER A 250 -6.95 18.98 -14.71
CA SER A 250 -6.38 19.81 -15.79
C SER A 250 -5.73 21.11 -15.29
N GLN A 251 -6.08 21.55 -14.07
CA GLN A 251 -5.46 22.71 -13.42
C GLN A 251 -4.12 22.39 -12.74
N LYS A 252 -3.83 21.11 -12.50
CA LYS A 252 -2.55 20.66 -11.94
C LYS A 252 -1.60 20.34 -13.08
N GLU A 253 -0.33 20.61 -12.86
CA GLU A 253 0.74 20.33 -13.82
C GLU A 253 1.69 19.27 -13.24
N ILE A 254 2.08 18.31 -14.07
CA ILE A 254 3.07 17.29 -13.71
C ILE A 254 4.46 17.92 -13.75
N ARG A 255 5.19 17.80 -12.64
CA ARG A 255 6.56 18.31 -12.47
C ARG A 255 7.60 17.22 -12.72
N GLU A 256 8.83 17.65 -12.92
CA GLU A 256 10.00 16.82 -13.24
C GLU A 256 10.31 15.76 -12.18
N ASN A 257 9.93 16.00 -10.92
CA ASN A 257 10.09 15.02 -9.85
C ASN A 257 9.36 13.69 -10.13
N ALA A 258 8.16 13.74 -10.73
CA ALA A 258 7.40 12.55 -11.09
C ALA A 258 8.12 11.75 -12.18
N ILE A 259 8.67 12.44 -13.18
CA ILE A 259 9.43 11.83 -14.28
C ILE A 259 10.73 11.19 -13.74
N ASN A 260 11.44 11.89 -12.86
CA ASN A 260 12.66 11.39 -12.24
C ASN A 260 12.42 10.17 -11.35
N GLN A 261 11.31 10.17 -10.60
CA GLN A 261 10.91 9.00 -9.81
C GLN A 261 10.64 7.80 -10.74
N PHE A 262 9.85 8.01 -11.80
CA PHE A 262 9.51 6.94 -12.74
C PHE A 262 10.73 6.40 -13.50
N PHE A 263 11.66 7.29 -13.84
CA PHE A 263 12.95 6.90 -14.41
C PHE A 263 13.70 5.95 -13.49
N GLY A 264 13.86 6.34 -12.22
CA GLY A 264 14.59 5.54 -11.22
C GLY A 264 14.00 4.15 -11.04
N THR A 265 12.67 4.04 -11.02
CA THR A 265 11.99 2.74 -10.89
C THR A 265 12.08 1.90 -12.15
N SER A 266 11.94 2.52 -13.31
CA SER A 266 12.07 1.85 -14.61
C SER A 266 13.47 1.29 -14.80
N MET A 267 14.50 2.05 -14.39
CA MET A 267 15.89 1.60 -14.42
C MET A 267 16.10 0.42 -13.45
N LYS A 268 15.61 0.51 -12.21
CA LYS A 268 15.70 -0.59 -11.24
C LYS A 268 15.06 -1.86 -11.79
N TYR A 269 13.84 -1.76 -12.33
CA TYR A 269 13.13 -2.89 -12.93
C TYR A 269 13.95 -3.52 -14.07
N TYR A 270 14.54 -2.68 -14.93
CA TYR A 270 15.38 -3.15 -16.02
C TYR A 270 16.60 -3.94 -15.52
N MET A 271 17.29 -3.45 -14.48
CA MET A 271 18.44 -4.13 -13.89
C MET A 271 18.07 -5.48 -13.28
N ASP A 272 16.95 -5.53 -12.54
CA ASP A 272 16.43 -6.77 -11.96
C ASP A 272 16.06 -7.78 -13.05
N TYR A 273 15.46 -7.30 -14.15
CA TYR A 273 15.08 -8.12 -15.31
C TYR A 273 16.30 -8.72 -16.03
N LYS A 274 17.41 -7.96 -16.15
CA LYS A 274 18.63 -8.40 -16.84
C LYS A 274 19.59 -9.25 -16.00
N LYS A 275 19.30 -9.51 -14.72
CA LYS A 275 20.10 -10.35 -13.80
C LYS A 275 21.59 -9.98 -13.76
N GLY A 276 21.90 -8.79 -13.27
CA GLY A 276 23.13 -8.53 -12.49
C GLY A 276 24.47 -8.33 -13.19
N ASN A 277 24.57 -8.41 -14.53
CA ASN A 277 25.84 -8.20 -15.25
C ASN A 277 25.83 -6.94 -16.15
N LEU A 278 25.18 -5.85 -15.69
CA LEU A 278 25.30 -4.56 -16.37
C LEU A 278 25.87 -3.53 -15.39
N ASP A 279 27.08 -3.07 -15.67
CA ASP A 279 27.59 -1.83 -15.11
C ASP A 279 26.80 -0.67 -15.72
N LEU A 280 26.16 0.15 -14.88
CA LEU A 280 25.35 1.32 -15.28
C LEU A 280 26.12 2.26 -16.22
N PHE A 281 27.45 2.28 -16.10
CA PHE A 281 28.35 3.16 -16.83
C PHE A 281 28.71 2.67 -18.24
N ASP A 282 28.43 1.40 -18.57
CA ASP A 282 28.87 0.83 -19.85
C ASP A 282 27.87 1.03 -21.01
N PHE A 283 26.60 1.36 -20.74
CA PHE A 283 25.54 1.36 -21.77
C PHE A 283 24.59 2.58 -21.78
N GLY A 284 24.68 3.51 -20.82
CA GLY A 284 23.78 4.66 -20.75
C GLY A 284 22.32 4.26 -20.47
N ILE A 285 21.35 5.07 -20.95
CA ILE A 285 19.91 4.80 -20.72
C ILE A 285 19.44 3.64 -21.62
N PRO A 286 18.98 2.51 -21.05
CA PRO A 286 18.72 1.27 -21.78
C PRO A 286 17.34 1.21 -22.44
N PHE A 287 16.63 2.34 -22.50
CA PHE A 287 15.28 2.39 -23.04
C PHE A 287 15.32 2.49 -24.56
N ASP A 288 14.68 1.52 -25.21
CA ASP A 288 14.71 1.28 -26.66
C ASP A 288 13.37 0.71 -27.16
N GLU A 289 13.33 0.16 -28.37
CA GLU A 289 12.11 -0.42 -28.92
C GLU A 289 11.57 -1.63 -28.14
N ASN A 290 12.45 -2.37 -27.47
CA ASN A 290 12.12 -3.58 -26.71
C ASN A 290 11.81 -3.30 -25.24
N PHE A 291 12.31 -2.19 -24.66
CA PHE A 291 12.02 -1.81 -23.29
C PHE A 291 11.70 -0.31 -23.18
N LYS A 292 10.43 0.03 -22.93
CA LYS A 292 9.95 1.43 -22.93
C LYS A 292 9.24 1.79 -21.63
N PRO A 293 9.69 2.83 -20.91
CA PRO A 293 8.84 3.50 -19.94
C PRO A 293 7.93 4.52 -20.63
N ILE A 294 6.64 4.48 -20.30
CA ILE A 294 5.62 5.42 -20.76
C ILE A 294 4.93 6.04 -19.55
N PHE A 295 4.96 7.37 -19.47
CA PHE A 295 4.20 8.13 -18.49
C PHE A 295 2.89 8.60 -19.13
N ILE A 296 1.77 8.17 -18.57
CA ILE A 296 0.43 8.40 -19.11
C ILE A 296 -0.36 9.29 -18.15
N THR A 297 -0.91 10.38 -18.65
CA THR A 297 -1.65 11.34 -17.81
C THR A 297 -2.83 11.97 -18.53
N THR A 298 -3.75 12.56 -17.76
CA THR A 298 -4.87 13.37 -18.27
C THR A 298 -4.57 14.88 -18.30
N THR A 299 -3.42 15.31 -17.77
CA THR A 299 -3.06 16.73 -17.68
C THR A 299 -1.75 17.03 -18.41
N ASN A 300 -1.35 18.30 -18.40
CA ASN A 300 -0.11 18.77 -19.00
C ASN A 300 1.09 18.59 -18.06
N LEU A 301 2.27 18.48 -18.67
CA LEU A 301 3.56 18.51 -18.00
C LEU A 301 4.15 19.92 -18.08
N SER A 302 4.93 20.30 -17.07
CA SER A 302 5.78 21.50 -17.13
C SER A 302 6.79 21.37 -18.27
N ASP A 303 7.29 22.49 -18.79
CA ASP A 303 8.28 22.45 -19.86
C ASP A 303 9.57 21.76 -19.40
N THR A 304 9.99 22.00 -18.15
CA THR A 304 11.08 21.26 -17.51
C THR A 304 10.78 19.76 -17.44
N ALA A 305 9.57 19.34 -17.07
CA ALA A 305 9.23 17.92 -17.03
C ALA A 305 9.29 17.24 -18.42
N LYS A 306 8.92 17.96 -19.49
CA LYS A 306 9.07 17.48 -20.88
C LYS A 306 10.53 17.33 -21.27
N GLU A 307 11.37 18.33 -20.95
CA GLU A 307 12.82 18.27 -21.19
C GLU A 307 13.45 17.06 -20.47
N PHE A 308 13.08 16.83 -19.21
CA PHE A 308 13.52 15.65 -18.46
C PHE A 308 13.05 14.35 -19.11
N ALA A 309 11.79 14.27 -19.55
CA ALA A 309 11.26 13.08 -20.21
C ALA A 309 12.02 12.75 -21.50
N ASP A 310 12.32 13.75 -22.31
CA ASP A 310 13.07 13.59 -23.56
C ASP A 310 14.50 13.11 -23.30
N VAL A 311 15.22 13.75 -22.36
CA VAL A 311 16.60 13.36 -21.99
C VAL A 311 16.64 11.94 -21.41
N LEU A 312 15.66 11.60 -20.57
CA LEU A 312 15.57 10.31 -19.89
C LEU A 312 14.92 9.22 -20.75
N ARG A 313 14.54 9.52 -22.00
CA ARG A 313 13.86 8.62 -22.94
C ARG A 313 12.57 8.01 -22.38
N ILE A 314 11.84 8.80 -21.59
CA ILE A 314 10.51 8.45 -21.11
C ILE A 314 9.49 9.01 -22.10
N LYS A 315 8.68 8.12 -22.67
CA LYS A 315 7.61 8.56 -23.56
C LYS A 315 6.47 9.15 -22.73
N ILE A 316 5.94 10.30 -23.15
CA ILE A 316 4.75 10.90 -22.55
C ILE A 316 3.55 10.68 -23.48
N ASP A 317 2.46 10.15 -22.94
CA ASP A 317 1.17 10.07 -23.64
C ASP A 317 0.07 10.75 -22.81
N THR A 318 -0.68 11.65 -23.43
CA THR A 318 -1.86 12.27 -22.81
C THR A 318 -3.11 11.55 -23.29
N ILE A 319 -3.74 10.78 -22.41
CA ILE A 319 -4.91 9.95 -22.73
C ILE A 319 -6.07 10.38 -21.81
N PRO A 320 -7.19 10.88 -22.34
CA PRO A 320 -8.35 11.21 -21.52
C PRO A 320 -8.95 9.94 -20.92
N PHE A 321 -9.54 10.05 -19.73
CA PHE A 321 -10.25 8.92 -19.13
C PHE A 321 -11.66 8.81 -19.72
N ASP A 322 -11.88 7.82 -20.57
CA ASP A 322 -13.21 7.45 -21.02
C ASP A 322 -13.92 6.63 -19.95
N ASN A 323 -14.86 7.25 -19.23
CA ASN A 323 -15.59 6.59 -18.17
C ASN A 323 -16.64 5.58 -18.70
N ASP A 324 -16.91 5.52 -20.01
CA ASP A 324 -17.88 4.59 -20.59
C ASP A 324 -17.25 3.29 -21.11
N TYR A 325 -15.99 3.00 -20.77
CA TYR A 325 -15.35 1.76 -21.23
C TYR A 325 -15.95 0.47 -20.58
N PRO A 326 -15.91 -0.68 -21.28
CA PRO A 326 -16.47 -1.92 -20.75
C PRO A 326 -15.64 -2.46 -19.57
N ARG A 327 -16.32 -2.82 -18.47
CA ARG A 327 -15.71 -3.21 -17.19
C ARG A 327 -15.97 -4.65 -16.77
N VAL A 328 -16.67 -5.45 -17.57
CA VAL A 328 -16.90 -6.86 -17.27
C VAL A 328 -15.83 -7.68 -17.97
N LYS A 329 -14.87 -8.22 -17.21
CA LYS A 329 -13.80 -9.07 -17.76
C LYS A 329 -14.31 -10.48 -17.98
N CYS A 330 -14.41 -10.93 -19.23
CA CYS A 330 -14.83 -12.29 -19.58
C CYS A 330 -13.61 -13.14 -19.93
N ASN A 331 -13.21 -14.03 -19.04
CA ASN A 331 -12.00 -14.85 -19.17
C ASN A 331 -12.32 -16.35 -19.34
N ILE A 332 -11.40 -17.07 -19.96
CA ILE A 332 -11.47 -18.52 -20.11
C ILE A 332 -10.35 -19.11 -19.27
N ASN A 333 -10.69 -19.86 -18.23
CA ASN A 333 -9.68 -20.43 -17.33
C ASN A 333 -8.94 -21.60 -18.01
N SER A 334 -7.89 -22.12 -17.35
CA SER A 334 -7.10 -23.25 -17.88
C SER A 334 -7.90 -24.55 -18.10
N LYS A 335 -9.10 -24.66 -17.52
CA LYS A 335 -10.03 -25.79 -17.71
C LYS A 335 -11.03 -25.55 -18.85
N GLY A 336 -10.98 -24.39 -19.51
CA GLY A 336 -11.92 -23.99 -20.55
C GLY A 336 -13.24 -23.42 -20.03
N GLU A 337 -13.38 -23.15 -18.73
CA GLU A 337 -14.60 -22.56 -18.19
C GLU A 337 -14.65 -21.06 -18.50
N LYS A 338 -15.81 -20.61 -19.00
CA LYS A 338 -16.10 -19.21 -19.27
C LYS A 338 -16.60 -18.50 -18.02
N ILE A 339 -15.77 -17.62 -17.47
CA ILE A 339 -16.06 -16.91 -16.22
C ILE A 339 -15.96 -15.40 -16.47
N PHE A 340 -16.92 -14.64 -15.98
CA PHE A 340 -16.81 -13.18 -15.95
C PHE A 340 -16.58 -12.63 -14.55
N HIS A 341 -15.87 -11.51 -14.50
CA HIS A 341 -15.51 -10.80 -13.28
C HIS A 341 -16.01 -9.36 -13.36
N LEU A 342 -16.70 -8.92 -12.31
CA LEU A 342 -17.12 -7.55 -12.09
C LEU A 342 -15.97 -6.74 -11.45
N PRO A 343 -15.93 -5.41 -11.62
CA PRO A 343 -14.80 -4.57 -11.18
C PRO A 343 -14.53 -4.57 -9.66
N PHE A 344 -15.46 -5.09 -8.87
CA PHE A 344 -15.35 -5.26 -7.42
C PHE A 344 -15.07 -6.71 -7.00
N ASP A 345 -15.04 -7.68 -7.92
CA ASP A 345 -14.72 -9.08 -7.61
C ASP A 345 -13.23 -9.24 -7.24
N GLN A 346 -12.94 -10.19 -6.35
CA GLN A 346 -11.60 -10.38 -5.75
C GLN A 346 -10.48 -10.60 -6.79
N GLN A 347 -10.78 -11.35 -7.86
CA GLN A 347 -9.78 -11.71 -8.87
C GLN A 347 -9.74 -10.72 -10.06
N TYR A 348 -10.56 -9.66 -10.06
CA TYR A 348 -10.70 -8.78 -11.22
C TYR A 348 -9.36 -8.21 -11.72
N ASP A 349 -8.50 -7.74 -10.81
CA ASP A 349 -7.19 -7.16 -11.14
C ASP A 349 -6.09 -8.21 -11.38
N ASN A 350 -6.37 -9.50 -11.09
CA ASN A 350 -5.48 -10.62 -11.36
C ASN A 350 -5.70 -11.24 -12.74
N ILE A 351 -6.92 -11.16 -13.24
CA ILE A 351 -7.30 -11.73 -14.52
C ILE A 351 -6.92 -10.79 -15.67
N GLN A 352 -6.29 -11.40 -16.68
CA GLN A 352 -5.86 -10.76 -17.91
C GLN A 352 -6.76 -11.22 -19.05
N ILE A 353 -7.11 -10.31 -19.96
CA ILE A 353 -7.88 -10.62 -21.16
C ILE A 353 -6.89 -10.68 -22.33
N CYS A 354 -6.46 -11.89 -22.68
CA CYS A 354 -5.38 -12.08 -23.67
C CYS A 354 -5.51 -13.33 -24.55
N GLN A 355 -6.46 -14.23 -24.25
CA GLN A 355 -6.70 -15.44 -25.02
C GLN A 355 -7.82 -15.27 -26.03
N LYS A 356 -7.83 -16.11 -27.06
CA LYS A 356 -8.89 -16.13 -28.07
C LYS A 356 -10.23 -16.49 -27.42
N GLY A 357 -11.22 -15.62 -27.59
CA GLY A 357 -12.57 -15.79 -27.03
C GLY A 357 -12.78 -15.10 -25.68
N GLU A 358 -11.73 -14.56 -25.06
CA GLU A 358 -11.85 -13.61 -23.96
C GLU A 358 -12.16 -12.21 -24.48
N PHE A 359 -12.92 -11.43 -23.72
CA PHE A 359 -13.28 -10.07 -24.11
C PHE A 359 -13.77 -9.26 -22.90
N TYR A 360 -13.98 -7.96 -23.12
CA TYR A 360 -14.65 -7.08 -22.18
C TYR A 360 -16.09 -6.86 -22.59
N ALA A 361 -17.03 -6.99 -21.65
CA ALA A 361 -18.44 -6.73 -21.87
C ALA A 361 -18.88 -5.42 -21.21
N TYR A 362 -19.87 -4.75 -21.79
CA TYR A 362 -20.49 -3.55 -21.22
C TYR A 362 -21.50 -3.92 -20.12
N THR A 363 -22.17 -5.06 -20.28
CA THR A 363 -23.25 -5.50 -19.39
C THR A 363 -23.05 -6.94 -18.96
N VAL A 364 -23.67 -7.31 -17.85
CA VAL A 364 -23.75 -8.70 -17.38
C VAL A 364 -24.46 -9.56 -18.42
N LYS A 365 -25.54 -9.04 -18.99
CA LYS A 365 -26.31 -9.71 -20.04
C LYS A 365 -25.45 -10.09 -21.24
N GLU A 366 -24.61 -9.18 -21.73
CA GLU A 366 -23.71 -9.46 -22.85
C GLU A 366 -22.72 -10.60 -22.52
N ALA A 367 -22.22 -10.66 -21.29
CA ALA A 367 -21.34 -11.75 -20.85
C ALA A 367 -22.08 -13.09 -20.81
N GLU A 368 -23.28 -13.12 -20.24
CA GLU A 368 -24.12 -14.32 -20.10
C GLU A 368 -24.60 -14.86 -21.46
N GLU A 369 -25.01 -14.00 -22.39
CA GLU A 369 -25.41 -14.39 -23.75
C GLU A 369 -24.27 -15.07 -24.52
N LYS A 370 -23.01 -14.72 -24.21
CA LYS A 370 -21.81 -15.36 -24.77
C LYS A 370 -21.38 -16.62 -23.97
N GLY A 371 -22.17 -17.02 -22.98
CA GLY A 371 -22.02 -18.23 -22.18
C GLY A 371 -21.07 -18.11 -21.00
N PHE A 372 -20.78 -16.89 -20.53
CA PHE A 372 -19.96 -16.68 -19.34
C PHE A 372 -20.84 -16.66 -18.10
N ARG A 373 -20.41 -17.35 -17.05
CA ARG A 373 -21.03 -17.27 -15.71
C ARG A 373 -20.22 -16.36 -14.80
N ARG A 374 -20.83 -15.74 -13.79
CA ARG A 374 -20.07 -14.94 -12.81
C ARG A 374 -19.06 -15.81 -12.04
N ALA A 375 -17.93 -15.21 -11.69
CA ALA A 375 -16.97 -15.79 -10.77
C ALA A 375 -17.61 -16.09 -9.41
N MET A 376 -17.38 -17.30 -8.90
CA MET A 376 -17.78 -17.66 -7.53
C MET A 376 -16.66 -17.27 -6.57
N ARG A 377 -17.02 -16.87 -5.34
CA ARG A 377 -16.04 -16.56 -4.31
C ARG A 377 -15.28 -17.83 -3.90
N TYR A 378 -13.96 -17.74 -3.84
CA TYR A 378 -13.11 -18.81 -3.33
C TYR A 378 -12.99 -18.66 -1.81
N PHE A 379 -13.52 -19.63 -1.08
CA PHE A 379 -13.23 -19.80 0.35
C PHE A 379 -12.01 -20.73 0.41
N GLY A 380 -10.82 -20.18 0.67
CA GLY A 380 -9.66 -21.03 0.92
C GLY A 380 -9.96 -22.03 2.02
N ASN A 381 -9.55 -23.29 1.86
CA ASN A 381 -9.55 -24.23 2.97
C ASN A 381 -8.62 -23.64 4.04
N LYS A 382 -9.17 -23.38 5.23
CA LYS A 382 -8.43 -22.92 6.40
C LYS A 382 -7.35 -23.92 6.80
#